data_AF-A0A839CEE8-F1
#
_entry.id   AF-A0A839CEE8-F1
#
_cell.length_a   1.000
_cell.length_b   1.000
_cell.length_c   1.000
_cell.angle_alpha   90.00
_cell.angle_beta   90.00
_cell.angle_gamma   90.00
#
_symmetry.space_group_name_H-M   'P 1'
#
loop_
_entity.id
_entity.type
_entity.pdbx_description
1 polymer ?
#
loop_
_entity_poly.entity_id
_entity_poly.type
_entity_poly.pdbx_seq_one_letter_code
_entity_poly.pdbx_strand_id
1 'polypeptide(L)' 'METETLHCYSCGGSFSREELQYRPIGKGAYRKQAYYCPVCNEKQKKKETLTAAQSSFRNSLPARPATAQLRPSFWNK' A
#
# COMPACT_ATOMS: atom_id res chain seq x y z
N MET A 1 20.94 25.81 0.33
CA MET A 1 20.21 24.53 0.33
C MET A 1 19.10 24.69 -0.68
N GLU A 2 19.24 24.09 -1.86
CA GLU A 2 18.18 24.15 -2.87
C GLU A 2 16.95 23.47 -2.28
N THR A 3 15.86 24.21 -2.14
CA THR A 3 14.59 23.69 -1.64
C THR A 3 14.00 22.80 -2.73
N GLU A 4 14.37 21.52 -2.73
CA GLU A 4 13.79 20.53 -3.64
C GLU A 4 12.27 20.48 -3.41
N THR A 5 11.52 21.11 -4.31
CA THR A 5 10.06 21.12 -4.28
C THR A 5 9.54 19.81 -4.86
N LEU A 6 8.68 19.13 -4.13
CA LEU A 6 8.03 17.91 -4.56
C LEU A 6 6.69 18.27 -5.20
N HIS A 7 6.55 17.93 -6.47
CA HIS A 7 5.34 18.19 -7.23
C HIS A 7 4.36 17.01 -7.12
N CYS A 8 3.09 17.32 -6.84
CA CYS A 8 2.01 16.36 -6.93
C CYS A 8 1.33 16.46 -8.29
N TYR A 9 1.49 15.43 -9.12
CA TYR A 9 0.94 15.38 -10.48
C TYR A 9 -0.60 15.37 -10.57
N SER A 10 -1.30 15.15 -9.45
CA SER A 10 -2.75 14.97 -9.45
C SER A 10 -3.52 16.19 -8.97
N CYS A 11 -2.96 16.97 -8.03
CA CYS A 11 -3.52 18.27 -7.64
C CYS A 11 -2.75 19.46 -8.21
N GLY A 12 -1.60 19.24 -8.86
CA GLY A 12 -0.74 20.29 -9.39
C GLY A 12 -0.01 21.11 -8.32
N GLY A 13 -0.12 20.73 -7.03
CA GLY A 13 0.54 21.45 -5.94
C GLY A 13 2.03 21.13 -5.88
N SER A 14 2.82 22.17 -5.55
CA SER A 14 4.25 22.08 -5.27
C SER A 14 4.45 22.27 -3.77
N PHE A 15 5.07 21.30 -3.11
CA PHE A 15 5.22 21.31 -1.65
C PHE A 15 6.68 21.09 -1.26
N SER A 16 7.08 21.65 -0.12
CA SER A 16 8.33 21.26 0.52
C SER A 16 8.18 19.89 1.21
N ARG A 17 9.29 19.21 1.50
CA ARG A 17 9.25 17.90 2.19
C ARG A 17 8.61 17.98 3.59
N GLU A 18 8.71 19.12 4.25
CA GLU A 18 8.18 19.38 5.60
C GLU A 18 6.66 19.57 5.60
N GLU A 19 6.10 20.12 4.51
CA GLU A 19 4.66 20.28 4.32
C GLU A 19 3.96 18.97 3.95
N LEU A 20 4.70 17.98 3.42
CA LEU A 20 4.13 16.69 3.07
C LEU A 20 3.79 15.89 4.32
N GLN A 21 2.67 15.18 4.25
CA GLN A 21 2.25 14.34 5.33
C GLN A 21 3.14 13.09 5.42
N TYR A 22 3.95 13.00 6.47
CA TYR A 22 4.77 11.83 6.74
C TYR A 22 3.93 10.67 7.29
N ARG A 23 3.98 9.52 6.62
CA ARG A 23 3.41 8.25 7.13
C ARG A 23 4.33 7.08 6.75
N PRO A 24 4.98 6.39 7.71
CA PRO A 24 5.87 5.29 7.39
C PRO A 24 5.12 4.10 6.78
N ILE A 25 5.74 3.41 5.82
CA ILE A 25 5.19 2.21 5.17
C ILE A 25 6.10 1.02 5.47
N GLY A 26 5.51 -0.16 5.70
CA GLY A 26 6.25 -1.40 5.92
C GLY A 26 6.19 -1.87 7.37
N LYS A 27 6.86 -2.99 7.66
CA LYS A 27 6.86 -3.61 8.99
C LYS A 27 8.29 -3.75 9.52
N GLY A 28 8.45 -3.51 10.83
CA GLY A 28 9.73 -3.68 11.54
C GLY A 28 10.87 -2.89 10.90
N ALA A 29 12.02 -3.56 10.72
CA ALA A 29 13.23 -2.99 10.14
C ALA A 29 13.08 -2.55 8.67
N TYR A 30 12.06 -3.01 7.95
CA TYR A 30 11.82 -2.68 6.55
C TYR A 30 10.89 -1.48 6.36
N ARG A 31 10.73 -0.63 7.39
CA ARG A 31 9.93 0.60 7.30
C ARG A 31 10.63 1.61 6.40
N LYS A 32 9.93 2.04 5.35
CA LYS A 32 10.35 3.10 4.44
C LYS A 32 9.65 4.41 4.83
N GLN A 33 10.40 5.50 4.80
CA GLN A 33 9.85 6.84 4.92
C GLN A 33 8.98 7.11 3.69
N ALA A 34 7.73 7.52 3.90
CA ALA A 34 6.86 7.91 2.82
C ALA A 34 6.14 9.21 3.15
N TYR A 35 6.07 10.03 2.12
CA TYR A 35 5.48 11.36 2.16
C TYR A 35 4.28 11.37 1.22
N TYR A 36 3.20 11.99 1.68
CA TYR A 36 1.92 12.03 0.97
C TYR A 36 1.48 13.48 0.80
N CYS A 37 0.83 13.76 -0.33
CA CYS A 37 0.23 15.06 -0.56
C CYS A 37 -0.91 15.30 0.44
N PRO A 38 -0.87 16.39 1.22
CA PRO A 38 -1.90 16.68 2.22
C PRO A 38 -3.26 16.99 1.59
N VAL A 39 -3.28 17.52 0.36
CA VAL A 39 -4.49 17.96 -0.33
C VAL A 39 -5.24 16.78 -0.95
N CYS A 40 -4.60 16.04 -1.86
CA CYS A 40 -5.31 15.01 -2.64
C CYS A 40 -5.24 13.61 -2.01
N ASN A 41 -4.18 13.33 -1.24
CA ASN A 41 -3.87 12.02 -0.65
C ASN A 41 -4.02 10.85 -1.64
N GLU A 42 -3.79 11.09 -2.93
CA GLU A 42 -4.13 10.15 -4.00
C GLU A 42 -3.35 8.83 -3.89
N LYS A 43 -2.06 8.89 -3.56
CA LYS A 43 -1.23 7.70 -3.34
C LYS A 43 -1.79 6.80 -2.24
N GLN A 44 -2.34 7.40 -1.18
CA GLN A 44 -2.98 6.66 -0.09
C GLN A 44 -4.31 6.05 -0.55
N LYS A 45 -5.14 6.81 -1.26
CA LYS A 45 -6.41 6.31 -1.83
C LYS A 45 -6.19 5.11 -2.74
N LYS A 46 -5.23 5.19 -3.67
CA LYS A 46 -4.85 4.08 -4.56
C LYS A 46 -4.43 2.83 -3.77
N LYS A 47 -3.65 2.99 -2.70
CA LYS A 47 -3.25 1.89 -1.83
C LYS A 47 -4.44 1.22 -1.13
N GLU A 48 -5.38 2.02 -0.61
CA GLU A 48 -6.61 1.52 0.01
C GLU A 48 -7.46 0.75 -0.99
N THR A 49 -7.65 1.27 -2.20
CA THR A 49 -8.35 0.58 -3.30
C THR A 49 -7.70 -0.75 -3.65
N LEU A 50 -6.37 -0.79 -3.79
CA LEU A 50 -5.65 -2.04 -4.08
C LEU A 50 -5.78 -3.07 -2.94
N THR A 51 -5.73 -2.61 -1.70
CA THR A 51 -5.89 -3.49 -0.53
C THR A 51 -7.29 -4.08 -0.47
N ALA A 52 -8.31 -3.28 -0.75
CA ALA A 52 -9.70 -3.72 -0.83
C ALA A 52 -9.92 -4.70 -2.01
N ALA A 53 -9.39 -4.40 -3.19
CA ALA A 53 -9.47 -5.31 -4.33
C ALA A 53 -8.79 -6.65 -4.04
N GLN A 54 -7.64 -6.63 -3.35
CA GLN A 54 -6.94 -7.84 -2.94
C GLN A 54 -7.75 -8.67 -1.94
N SER A 55 -8.41 -8.05 -0.95
CA SER A 55 -9.26 -8.78 -0.01
C SER A 55 -10.51 -9.33 -0.69
N SER A 56 -11.18 -8.55 -1.55
CA SER A 56 -12.30 -9.01 -2.36
C SER A 56 -11.93 -10.20 -3.24
N PHE A 57 -10.78 -10.14 -3.93
CA PHE A 57 -10.29 -11.26 -4.74
C PHE A 57 -10.05 -12.51 -3.88
N ARG A 58 -9.38 -12.39 -2.72
CA ARG A 58 -9.18 -13.52 -1.80
C ARG A 58 -10.49 -14.14 -1.32
N ASN A 59 -11.51 -13.32 -1.07
CA ASN A 59 -12.83 -13.78 -0.63
C ASN A 59 -13.64 -14.43 -1.76
N SER A 60 -13.38 -14.07 -3.01
CA SER A 60 -13.99 -14.72 -4.19
C SER A 60 -13.42 -16.10 -4.50
N LEU A 61 -12.24 -16.43 -3.97
CA LEU A 61 -11.65 -17.75 -4.17
C LEU A 61 -12.46 -18.80 -3.39
N PRO A 62 -12.66 -20.00 -3.96
CA PRO A 62 -13.33 -21.08 -3.26
C PRO A 62 -12.56 -21.39 -1.96
N ALA A 63 -13.30 -21.59 -0.87
CA ALA A 63 -12.70 -21.99 0.39
C ALA A 63 -11.90 -23.29 0.17
N ARG A 64 -10.67 -23.33 0.68
CA ARG A 64 -9.86 -24.55 0.61
C ARG A 64 -10.64 -25.69 1.27
N PRO A 65 -10.81 -26.85 0.60
CA PRO A 65 -11.49 -27.98 1.20
C PRO A 65 -10.75 -28.39 2.48
N ALA A 66 -11.50 -28.68 3.55
CA ALA A 66 -10.95 -28.99 4.87
C ALA A 66 -9.91 -30.13 4.84
N THR A 67 -10.05 -31.06 3.89
CA THR A 67 -9.11 -32.16 3.64
C THR A 67 -7.72 -31.71 3.19
N ALA A 68 -7.60 -30.57 2.48
CA ALA A 68 -6.34 -30.01 2.01
C ALA A 68 -5.66 -29.10 3.03
N GLN A 69 -6.38 -28.64 4.06
CA GLN A 69 -5.81 -27.86 5.17
C GLN A 69 -5.04 -28.73 6.16
N LEU A 70 -5.40 -30.02 6.26
CA LEU A 70 -4.85 -30.95 7.25
C LEU A 70 -3.62 -31.75 6.77
N ARG A 71 -3.25 -31.69 5.47
CA ARG A 71 -2.11 -32.46 4.92
C ARG A 71 -1.19 -31.60 4.03
N PRO A 72 -0.09 -31.05 4.57
CA PRO A 72 0.95 -30.34 3.80
C PRO A 72 1.66 -31.21 2.73
N SER A 73 1.49 -32.54 2.76
CA SER A 73 2.09 -33.48 1.81
C SER A 73 1.38 -33.57 0.45
N PHE A 74 0.21 -32.94 0.28
CA PHE A 74 -0.49 -32.87 -1.01
C PHE A 74 0.05 -31.78 -1.96
N TRP A 75 1.02 -30.98 -1.51
CA TRP A 75 1.50 -29.77 -2.19
C TRP A 75 2.79 -29.99 -3.01
N ASN A 76 3.43 -31.15 -2.88
CA ASN A 76 4.66 -31.52 -3.60
C ASN A 76 4.40 -32.73 -4.51
N LYS A 77 3.69 -32.53 -5.61
CA LYS A 77 3.67 -33.50 -6.71
C LYS A 77 3.66 -32.79 -8.04
#